data_AF-A0A9E3Y638-F1
#
_entry.id   AF-A0A9E3Y638-F1
#
_cell.length_a   1.000
_cell.length_b   1.000
_cell.length_c   1.000
_cell.angle_alpha   90.00
_cell.angle_beta   90.00
_cell.angle_gamma   90.00
#
_symmetry.space_group_name_H-M   'P 1'
#
loop_
_entity.id
_entity.type
_entity.pdbx_description
1 polymer ?
#
loop_
_entity_poly.entity_id
_entity_poly.type
_entity_poly.pdbx_seq_one_letter_code
_entity_poly.pdbx_strand_id
1 'polypeptide(L)'
;MSLYKRLHEQQGNGAGPVNKRRDPVLDELRQKIHHHLIDELGPILYDKRLSEEDLRRRVQDQLHAALAVERAPLSAADKAQLIQDVSDDILGYGPIDRLLKDEDITEVMVNGPDRVFIERSGKVEKTGASFVDDTHLRRIIDKIVGQVGRRIDEAQPLCDARLPDGSRVNAVIHPLAIGGPFLTIRKFSKDPYQIDDLIRFGTLNAASARFLQAMVVGRLNIIVSGGTGTGKTTTLNVLSSFIPGDERIITVEDAKELQLHQEHVLALEARPPNIEGKGQVTIRDLVKNTLRMRPDRIVVGECRAGEALDMLQAMNTGHDGSLTTVHANSPRDTLARLETLVLMAGFDLPVRAIREQMASAIDCVVQLTR
;
A
#
# COMPACT_ATOMS: atom_id res chain seq x y z
N MET A 1 9.85 19.88 22.45
CA MET A 1 10.70 18.67 22.56
C MET A 1 12.13 19.07 22.17
N SER A 2 13.14 18.90 23.03
CA SER A 2 14.50 19.38 22.75
C SER A 2 15.25 18.45 21.78
N LEU A 3 16.21 19.02 21.02
CA LEU A 3 17.09 18.29 20.09
C LEU A 3 17.81 17.12 20.76
N TYR A 4 18.19 17.29 22.04
CA TYR A 4 18.85 16.29 22.85
C TYR A 4 18.01 15.00 23.03
N LYS A 5 16.69 15.13 23.24
CA LYS A 5 15.80 13.98 23.40
C LYS A 5 15.63 13.19 22.10
N ARG A 6 15.59 13.89 20.96
CA ARG A 6 15.49 13.30 19.62
C ARG A 6 16.74 12.50 19.22
N LEU A 7 17.92 12.99 19.60
CA LEU A 7 19.19 12.32 19.28
C LEU A 7 19.40 11.04 20.12
N HIS A 8 18.96 11.05 21.39
CA HIS A 8 19.08 9.86 22.24
C HIS A 8 18.06 8.77 21.92
N GLU A 9 16.88 9.12 21.41
CA GLU A 9 15.92 8.13 20.89
C GLU A 9 16.40 7.45 19.59
N GLN A 10 17.27 8.10 18.80
CA GLN A 10 17.81 7.52 17.55
C GLN A 10 19.08 6.66 17.72
N GLN A 11 19.79 6.74 18.85
CA GLN A 11 21.09 6.06 19.03
C GLN A 11 20.99 4.61 19.58
N GLY A 12 19.80 4.09 19.83
CA GLY A 12 19.59 2.71 20.25
C GLY A 12 19.18 1.80 19.10
N ASN A 13 20.11 1.35 18.25
CA ASN A 13 20.01 0.11 17.47
C ASN A 13 21.32 -0.16 16.70
N GLY A 14 22.34 -0.63 17.43
CA GLY A 14 23.51 -1.26 16.87
C GLY A 14 23.36 -2.78 16.89
N ALA A 15 23.81 -3.42 15.80
CA ALA A 15 23.93 -4.85 15.55
C ALA A 15 22.62 -5.64 15.34
N GLY A 16 22.18 -5.70 14.08
CA GLY A 16 21.30 -6.77 13.61
C GLY A 16 22.02 -8.12 13.61
N PRO A 17 21.29 -9.24 13.70
CA PRO A 17 21.88 -10.56 13.81
C PRO A 17 22.70 -10.89 12.55
N VAL A 18 23.88 -11.48 12.77
CA VAL A 18 24.73 -12.02 11.71
C VAL A 18 23.97 -13.15 11.02
N ASN A 19 23.63 -12.93 9.76
CA ASN A 19 22.88 -13.84 8.90
C ASN A 19 23.57 -15.21 8.82
N LYS A 20 22.78 -16.29 8.80
CA LYS A 20 23.23 -17.60 8.33
C LYS A 20 23.73 -17.42 6.89
N ARG A 21 25.04 -17.52 6.67
CA ARG A 21 25.63 -17.56 5.32
C ARG A 21 24.98 -18.69 4.53
N ARG A 22 24.32 -18.36 3.42
CA ARG A 22 24.00 -19.33 2.35
C ARG A 22 25.31 -19.92 1.84
N ASP A 23 25.26 -21.19 1.42
CA ASP A 23 26.42 -21.85 0.85
C ASP A 23 26.80 -21.15 -0.47
N PRO A 24 27.98 -20.52 -0.57
CA PRO A 24 28.38 -19.75 -1.74
C PRO A 24 28.41 -20.59 -3.03
N VAL A 25 28.61 -21.91 -2.92
CA VAL A 25 28.60 -22.82 -4.07
C VAL A 25 27.18 -22.98 -4.64
N LEU A 26 26.16 -23.03 -3.75
CA LEU A 26 24.76 -23.11 -4.17
C LEU A 26 24.29 -21.81 -4.82
N ASP A 27 24.74 -20.66 -4.31
CA ASP A 27 24.39 -19.36 -4.86
C ASP A 27 25.01 -19.13 -6.25
N GLU A 28 26.27 -19.53 -6.48
CA GLU A 28 26.88 -19.49 -7.82
C GLU A 28 26.15 -20.40 -8.82
N LEU A 29 25.80 -21.61 -8.39
CA LEU A 29 25.06 -22.57 -9.21
C LEU A 29 23.67 -22.01 -9.59
N ARG A 30 22.96 -21.45 -8.61
CA ARG A 30 21.67 -20.80 -8.80
C ARG A 30 21.77 -19.67 -9.82
N GLN A 31 22.79 -18.82 -9.72
CA GLN A 31 23.00 -17.73 -10.67
C GLN A 31 23.24 -18.23 -12.10
N LYS A 32 24.07 -19.27 -12.28
CA LYS A 32 24.33 -19.87 -13.60
C LYS A 32 23.07 -20.45 -14.23
N ILE A 33 22.35 -21.28 -13.49
CA ILE A 33 21.10 -21.91 -13.96
C ILE A 33 20.07 -20.83 -14.31
N HIS A 34 19.92 -19.83 -13.44
CA HIS A 34 18.96 -18.74 -13.65
C HIS A 34 19.29 -17.90 -14.90
N HIS A 35 20.56 -17.59 -15.15
CA HIS A 35 20.98 -16.86 -16.36
C HIS A 35 20.67 -17.68 -17.62
N HIS A 36 21.04 -18.97 -17.63
CA HIS A 36 20.80 -19.86 -18.77
C HIS A 36 19.30 -20.01 -19.07
N LEU A 37 18.48 -20.20 -18.03
CA LEU A 37 17.03 -20.31 -18.18
C LEU A 37 16.39 -19.05 -18.74
N ILE A 38 16.84 -17.87 -18.33
CA ILE A 38 16.25 -16.62 -18.84
C ILE A 38 16.66 -16.37 -20.29
N ASP A 39 17.87 -16.70 -20.69
CA ASP A 39 18.28 -16.57 -22.09
C ASP A 39 17.43 -17.45 -23.01
N GLU A 40 17.07 -18.66 -22.56
CA GLU A 40 16.21 -19.57 -23.32
C GLU A 40 14.70 -19.25 -23.23
N LEU A 41 14.22 -18.87 -22.04
CA LEU A 41 12.80 -18.64 -21.77
C LEU A 41 12.36 -17.19 -22.02
N GLY A 42 13.29 -16.24 -22.14
CA GLY A 42 13.04 -14.82 -22.35
C GLY A 42 12.02 -14.52 -23.45
N PRO A 43 12.08 -15.15 -24.63
CA PRO A 43 11.08 -14.96 -25.70
C PRO A 43 9.68 -15.48 -25.35
N ILE A 44 9.59 -16.46 -24.43
CA ILE A 44 8.38 -17.23 -24.12
C ILE A 44 7.66 -16.64 -22.89
N LEU A 45 8.40 -16.07 -21.94
CA LEU A 45 7.86 -15.46 -20.70
C LEU A 45 6.89 -14.30 -20.97
N TYR A 46 6.93 -13.71 -22.17
CA TYR A 46 6.04 -12.61 -22.59
C TYR A 46 4.96 -13.04 -23.60
N ASP A 47 4.88 -14.32 -23.99
CA ASP A 47 3.82 -14.79 -24.89
C ASP A 47 2.50 -14.94 -24.14
N LYS A 48 1.63 -13.95 -24.30
CA LYS A 48 0.28 -13.90 -23.69
C LYS A 48 -0.65 -15.06 -24.10
N ARG A 49 -0.22 -15.94 -25.00
CA ARG A 49 -0.98 -17.12 -25.45
C ARG A 49 -0.79 -18.36 -24.58
N LEU A 50 0.22 -18.38 -23.70
CA LEU A 50 0.48 -19.51 -22.81
C LEU A 50 -0.30 -19.38 -21.50
N SER A 51 -0.88 -20.49 -21.03
CA SER A 51 -1.45 -20.55 -19.69
C SER A 51 -0.34 -20.56 -18.63
N GLU A 52 -0.64 -20.08 -17.42
CA GLU A 52 0.30 -20.09 -16.30
C GLU A 52 0.76 -21.51 -15.95
N GLU A 53 -0.11 -22.50 -16.09
CA GLU A 53 0.22 -23.92 -15.91
C GLU A 53 1.19 -24.44 -16.96
N ASP A 54 1.01 -24.06 -18.23
CA ASP A 54 1.91 -24.49 -19.31
C ASP A 54 3.29 -23.84 -19.18
N LEU A 55 3.33 -22.56 -18.80
CA LEU A 55 4.57 -21.85 -18.52
C LEU A 55 5.30 -22.51 -17.35
N ARG A 56 4.58 -22.83 -16.27
CA ARG A 56 5.15 -23.51 -15.10
C ARG A 56 5.74 -24.88 -15.44
N ARG A 57 5.03 -25.69 -16.23
CA ARG A 57 5.54 -26.99 -16.70
C ARG A 57 6.82 -26.83 -17.52
N ARG A 58 6.84 -25.91 -18.48
CA ARG A 58 8.02 -25.66 -19.32
C ARG A 58 9.23 -25.18 -18.52
N VAL A 59 9.02 -24.28 -17.55
CA VAL A 59 10.09 -23.82 -16.65
C VAL A 59 10.66 -25.00 -15.84
N GLN A 60 9.78 -25.86 -15.30
CA GLN A 60 10.21 -27.05 -14.56
C GLN A 60 10.98 -28.05 -15.44
N ASP A 61 10.51 -28.32 -16.66
CA ASP A 61 11.16 -29.25 -17.58
C ASP A 61 12.58 -28.76 -17.95
N GLN A 62 12.71 -27.47 -18.23
CA GLN A 62 14.00 -26.83 -18.50
C GLN A 62 14.93 -26.82 -17.29
N LEU A 63 14.40 -26.56 -16.09
CA LEU A 63 15.15 -26.66 -14.83
C LEU A 63 15.71 -28.06 -14.62
N HIS A 64 14.88 -29.09 -14.85
CA HIS A 64 15.30 -30.48 -14.76
C HIS A 64 16.38 -30.82 -15.79
N ALA A 65 16.26 -30.33 -17.02
CA ALA A 65 17.27 -30.51 -18.06
C ALA A 65 18.60 -29.85 -17.70
N ALA A 66 18.58 -28.58 -17.26
CA ALA A 66 19.78 -27.84 -16.85
C ALA A 66 20.51 -28.52 -15.68
N LEU A 67 19.76 -28.97 -14.67
CA LEU A 67 20.29 -29.69 -13.51
C LEU A 67 20.81 -31.09 -13.83
N ALA A 68 20.35 -31.72 -14.90
CA ALA A 68 20.86 -33.01 -15.36
C ALA A 68 22.23 -32.88 -16.04
N VAL A 69 22.51 -31.72 -16.64
CA VAL A 69 23.80 -31.41 -17.29
C VAL A 69 24.87 -31.02 -16.26
N GLU A 70 24.48 -30.37 -15.17
CA GLU A 70 25.40 -30.00 -14.09
C GLU A 70 25.80 -31.20 -13.22
N ARG A 71 27.10 -31.47 -13.14
CA ARG A 71 27.70 -32.53 -12.30
C ARG A 71 27.84 -32.15 -10.82
N ALA A 72 27.05 -31.19 -10.33
CA ALA A 72 27.12 -30.76 -8.94
C ALA A 72 26.56 -31.84 -8.00
N PRO A 73 27.28 -32.26 -6.94
CA PRO A 73 26.80 -33.24 -5.97
C PRO A 73 25.79 -32.59 -5.02
N LEU A 74 24.56 -32.39 -5.49
CA LEU A 74 23.44 -31.88 -4.70
C LEU A 74 22.63 -33.04 -4.12
N SER A 75 22.20 -32.92 -2.86
CA SER A 75 21.21 -33.84 -2.30
C SER A 75 19.86 -33.69 -3.01
N ALA A 76 18.98 -34.70 -2.90
CA ALA A 76 17.63 -34.61 -3.46
C ALA A 76 16.83 -33.43 -2.85
N ALA A 77 17.08 -33.10 -1.57
CA ALA A 77 16.47 -31.96 -0.90
C ALA A 77 16.99 -30.63 -1.47
N ASP A 78 18.29 -30.49 -1.71
CA ASP A 78 18.88 -29.27 -2.27
C ASP A 78 18.42 -29.04 -3.71
N LYS A 79 18.31 -30.12 -4.52
CA LYS A 79 17.75 -30.02 -5.88
C LYS A 79 16.30 -29.56 -5.86
N ALA A 80 15.47 -30.13 -5.00
CA ALA A 80 14.06 -29.72 -4.88
C ALA A 80 13.95 -28.25 -4.44
N GLN A 81 14.77 -27.83 -3.48
CA GLN A 81 14.82 -26.45 -3.00
C GLN A 81 15.27 -25.49 -4.11
N LEU A 82 16.30 -25.85 -4.88
CA LEU A 82 16.82 -25.04 -5.98
C LEU A 82 15.81 -24.91 -7.13
N ILE A 83 15.11 -26.00 -7.48
CA ILE A 83 14.02 -25.97 -8.47
C ILE A 83 12.91 -25.03 -8.00
N GLN A 84 12.51 -25.12 -6.73
CA GLN A 84 11.48 -24.25 -6.17
C GLN A 84 11.94 -22.80 -6.17
N ASP A 85 13.17 -22.51 -5.74
CA ASP A 85 13.73 -21.16 -5.69
C ASP A 85 13.81 -20.54 -7.09
N VAL A 86 14.29 -21.27 -8.10
CA VAL A 86 14.39 -20.75 -9.48
C VAL A 86 13.01 -20.67 -10.15
N SER A 87 12.10 -21.59 -9.84
CA SER A 87 10.71 -21.50 -10.32
C SER A 87 10.00 -20.28 -9.75
N ASP A 88 10.14 -20.02 -8.44
CA ASP A 88 9.59 -18.82 -7.80
C ASP A 88 10.30 -17.55 -8.34
N ASP A 89 11.58 -17.62 -8.66
CA ASP A 89 12.31 -16.50 -9.27
C ASP A 89 11.77 -16.15 -10.67
N ILE A 90 11.48 -17.15 -11.50
CA ILE A 90 11.01 -16.98 -12.89
C ILE A 90 9.49 -16.67 -12.94
N LEU A 91 8.69 -17.43 -12.19
CA LEU A 91 7.23 -17.39 -12.24
C LEU A 91 6.62 -16.43 -11.21
N GLY A 92 7.29 -16.18 -10.09
CA GLY A 92 6.85 -15.27 -9.04
C GLY A 92 7.45 -13.87 -9.17
N TYR A 93 7.67 -13.21 -8.04
CA TYR A 93 8.28 -11.88 -7.98
C TYR A 93 9.79 -11.90 -7.72
N GLY A 94 10.49 -12.98 -8.11
CA GLY A 94 11.92 -13.05 -7.85
C GLY A 94 12.24 -13.34 -6.37
N PRO A 95 13.40 -12.89 -5.89
CA PRO A 95 13.86 -13.10 -4.50
C PRO A 95 12.93 -12.54 -3.42
N ILE A 96 12.06 -11.60 -3.77
CA ILE A 96 11.10 -10.97 -2.84
C ILE A 96 9.79 -11.75 -2.71
N ASP A 97 9.54 -12.77 -3.54
CA ASP A 97 8.27 -13.51 -3.55
C ASP A 97 7.94 -14.14 -2.19
N ARG A 98 8.95 -14.72 -1.53
CA ARG A 98 8.83 -15.26 -0.16
C ARG A 98 8.53 -14.18 0.88
N LEU A 99 9.14 -13.00 0.74
CA LEU A 99 8.91 -11.89 1.66
C LEU A 99 7.49 -11.34 1.52
N LEU A 100 6.96 -11.33 0.29
CA LEU A 100 5.57 -10.92 0.03
C LEU A 100 4.56 -11.90 0.63
N LYS A 101 4.88 -13.20 0.70
CA LYS A 101 4.02 -14.23 1.30
C LYS A 101 4.02 -14.24 2.84
N ASP A 102 5.06 -13.71 3.49
CA ASP A 102 5.17 -13.66 4.96
C ASP A 102 4.24 -12.59 5.55
N GLU A 103 3.21 -12.99 6.30
CA GLU A 103 2.14 -12.13 6.80
C GLU A 103 2.60 -11.11 7.86
N ASP A 104 3.71 -11.36 8.55
CA ASP A 104 4.28 -10.44 9.53
C ASP A 104 4.97 -9.22 8.87
N ILE A 105 5.31 -9.33 7.58
CA ILE A 105 5.93 -8.26 6.81
C ILE A 105 4.86 -7.31 6.30
N THR A 106 5.03 -6.01 6.55
CA THR A 106 4.11 -4.95 6.14
C THR A 106 4.59 -4.19 4.90
N GLU A 107 5.90 -4.12 4.68
CA GLU A 107 6.49 -3.41 3.54
C GLU A 107 7.77 -4.11 3.07
N VAL A 108 8.02 -4.10 1.76
CA VAL A 108 9.26 -4.59 1.11
C VAL A 108 9.85 -3.44 0.31
N MET A 109 11.12 -3.11 0.54
CA MET A 109 11.85 -2.03 -0.13
C MET A 109 13.11 -2.58 -0.79
N VAL A 110 13.23 -2.42 -2.09
CA VAL A 110 14.39 -2.83 -2.90
C VAL A 110 15.11 -1.57 -3.37
N ASN A 111 16.28 -1.33 -2.79
CA ASN A 111 17.12 -0.16 -3.06
C ASN A 111 18.27 -0.53 -4.02
N GLY A 112 17.93 -1.20 -5.13
CA GLY A 112 18.86 -1.86 -6.04
C GLY A 112 19.01 -3.37 -5.76
N PRO A 113 19.75 -4.09 -6.62
CA PRO A 113 19.73 -5.55 -6.68
C PRO A 113 20.24 -6.21 -5.39
N ASP A 114 21.23 -5.62 -4.72
CA ASP A 114 21.88 -6.21 -3.54
C ASP A 114 21.30 -5.74 -2.19
N ARG A 115 20.25 -4.91 -2.22
CA ARG A 115 19.76 -4.19 -1.03
C ARG A 115 18.25 -4.29 -0.89
N VAL A 116 17.80 -5.38 -0.29
CA VAL A 116 16.39 -5.59 0.06
C VAL A 116 16.18 -5.41 1.57
N PHE A 117 15.22 -4.54 1.92
CA PHE A 117 14.77 -4.26 3.27
C PHE A 117 13.30 -4.64 3.43
N ILE A 118 12.90 -4.93 4.66
CA ILE A 118 11.50 -5.21 5.01
C ILE A 118 11.11 -4.40 6.25
N GLU A 119 9.82 -4.09 6.37
CA GLU A 119 9.25 -3.63 7.63
C GLU A 119 8.53 -4.79 8.32
N ARG A 120 8.88 -5.03 9.59
CA ARG A 120 8.19 -5.95 10.49
C ARG A 120 7.89 -5.22 11.80
N SER A 121 6.63 -5.21 12.22
CA SER A 121 6.21 -4.53 13.46
C SER A 121 6.67 -3.07 13.56
N GLY A 122 6.65 -2.32 12.45
CA GLY A 122 7.07 -0.92 12.39
C GLY A 122 8.59 -0.69 12.46
N LYS A 123 9.41 -1.74 12.36
CA LYS A 123 10.88 -1.65 12.31
C LYS A 123 11.38 -2.10 10.95
N VAL A 124 12.26 -1.30 10.36
CA VAL A 124 12.92 -1.63 9.09
C VAL A 124 14.17 -2.46 9.35
N GLU A 125 14.30 -3.60 8.68
CA GLU A 125 15.46 -4.48 8.76
C GLU A 125 15.97 -4.89 7.36
N LYS A 126 17.28 -5.08 7.24
CA LYS A 126 17.91 -5.56 6.00
C LYS A 126 17.78 -7.07 5.91
N THR A 127 17.33 -7.57 4.76
CA THR A 127 17.20 -9.01 4.51
C THR A 127 18.46 -9.59 3.87
N GLY A 128 18.49 -10.93 3.75
CA GLY A 128 19.48 -11.64 2.92
C GLY A 128 19.07 -11.83 1.46
N ALA A 129 17.92 -11.31 1.03
CA ALA A 129 17.46 -11.43 -0.35
C ALA A 129 18.23 -10.46 -1.26
N SER A 130 18.60 -10.93 -2.45
CA SER A 130 19.23 -10.12 -3.49
C SER A 130 18.83 -10.62 -4.87
N PHE A 131 18.68 -9.67 -5.80
CA PHE A 131 18.55 -9.91 -7.22
C PHE A 131 19.92 -10.23 -7.82
N VAL A 132 19.92 -10.76 -9.05
CA VAL A 132 21.16 -11.11 -9.76
C VAL A 132 21.89 -9.84 -10.21
N ASP A 133 21.12 -8.91 -10.78
CA ASP A 133 21.60 -7.65 -11.33
C ASP A 133 20.43 -6.67 -11.50
N ASP A 134 20.74 -5.45 -11.96
CA ASP A 134 19.74 -4.42 -12.29
C ASP A 134 18.75 -4.92 -13.36
N THR A 135 19.20 -5.74 -14.31
CA THR A 135 18.38 -6.33 -15.37
C THR A 135 17.29 -7.22 -14.78
N HIS A 136 17.64 -8.07 -13.81
CA HIS A 136 16.70 -8.94 -13.12
C HIS A 136 15.65 -8.12 -12.36
N LEU A 137 16.08 -7.14 -11.56
CA LEU A 137 15.13 -6.28 -10.86
C LEU A 137 14.21 -5.54 -11.83
N ARG A 138 14.76 -5.03 -12.95
CA ARG A 138 13.98 -4.36 -14.00
C ARG A 138 12.91 -5.28 -14.60
N ARG A 139 13.23 -6.54 -14.90
CA ARG A 139 12.24 -7.51 -15.41
C ARG A 139 11.09 -7.73 -14.43
N ILE A 140 11.37 -7.82 -13.14
CA ILE A 140 10.33 -7.97 -12.11
C ILE A 140 9.45 -6.71 -12.04
N ILE A 141 10.04 -5.51 -12.11
CA ILE A 141 9.29 -4.26 -12.19
C ILE A 141 8.39 -4.24 -13.44
N ASP A 142 8.93 -4.57 -14.61
CA ASP A 142 8.17 -4.58 -15.87
C ASP A 142 7.01 -5.60 -15.83
N LYS A 143 7.22 -6.75 -15.19
CA LYS A 143 6.18 -7.77 -14.97
C LYS A 143 5.05 -7.24 -14.09
N ILE A 144 5.37 -6.64 -12.95
CA ILE A 144 4.38 -6.06 -12.02
C ILE A 144 3.56 -4.96 -12.73
N VAL A 145 4.25 -4.03 -13.39
CA VAL A 145 3.64 -2.90 -14.09
C VAL A 145 2.78 -3.37 -15.27
N GLY A 146 3.23 -4.39 -16.00
CA GLY A 146 2.52 -4.98 -17.13
C GLY A 146 1.21 -5.66 -16.75
N GLN A 147 1.13 -6.30 -15.57
CA GLN A 147 -0.09 -6.96 -15.08
C GLN A 147 -1.25 -5.97 -14.85
N VAL A 148 -0.95 -4.73 -14.46
CA VAL A 148 -1.96 -3.67 -14.24
C VAL A 148 -2.17 -2.76 -15.44
N GLY A 149 -1.62 -3.11 -16.61
CA GLY A 149 -1.77 -2.32 -17.83
C GLY A 149 -1.10 -0.94 -17.76
N ARG A 150 -0.11 -0.77 -16.89
CA ARG A 150 0.72 0.43 -16.78
C ARG A 150 1.98 0.27 -17.64
N ARG A 151 2.75 1.35 -17.80
CA ARG A 151 4.06 1.36 -18.46
C ARG A 151 5.08 2.08 -17.59
N ILE A 152 6.32 1.64 -17.71
CA ILE A 152 7.49 2.25 -17.08
C ILE A 152 8.67 2.15 -18.07
N ASP A 153 9.22 3.30 -18.46
CA ASP A 153 10.32 3.40 -19.41
C ASP A 153 11.14 4.68 -19.15
N GLU A 154 12.18 4.95 -19.95
CA GLU A 154 13.06 6.10 -19.71
C GLU A 154 12.36 7.46 -19.90
N ALA A 155 11.26 7.50 -20.67
CA ALA A 155 10.44 8.70 -20.80
C ALA A 155 9.50 8.88 -19.60
N GLN A 156 9.07 7.77 -18.98
CA GLN A 156 8.27 7.74 -17.76
C GLN A 156 8.88 6.82 -16.69
N PRO A 157 9.96 7.28 -16.03
CA PRO A 157 10.75 6.45 -15.13
C PRO A 157 10.12 6.26 -13.74
N LEU A 158 8.89 6.74 -13.52
CA LEU A 158 8.14 6.65 -12.26
C LEU A 158 6.83 5.90 -12.53
N CYS A 159 6.50 4.90 -11.71
CA CYS A 159 5.26 4.16 -11.86
C CYS A 159 4.67 3.76 -10.51
N ASP A 160 3.39 4.04 -10.33
CA ASP A 160 2.57 3.45 -9.26
C ASP A 160 1.69 2.34 -9.86
N ALA A 161 1.68 1.19 -9.19
CA ALA A 161 0.99 -0.03 -9.62
C ALA A 161 0.37 -0.77 -8.42
N ARG A 162 -0.28 -1.89 -8.71
CA ARG A 162 -0.81 -2.81 -7.70
C ARG A 162 -0.49 -4.25 -8.04
N LEU A 163 -0.28 -5.05 -7.00
CA LEU A 163 -0.26 -6.49 -7.13
C LEU A 163 -1.70 -7.04 -7.12
N PRO A 164 -1.93 -8.28 -7.62
CA PRO A 164 -3.25 -8.93 -7.60
C PRO A 164 -3.88 -9.05 -6.20
N ASP A 165 -3.06 -9.10 -5.15
CA ASP A 165 -3.50 -9.15 -3.75
C ASP A 165 -3.93 -7.78 -3.18
N GLY A 166 -3.84 -6.71 -3.98
CA GLY A 166 -4.15 -5.33 -3.57
C GLY A 166 -2.97 -4.54 -3.05
N SER A 167 -1.79 -5.16 -2.88
CA SER A 167 -0.58 -4.48 -2.39
C SER A 167 -0.18 -3.34 -3.32
N ARG A 168 0.20 -2.20 -2.74
CA ARG A 168 0.57 -0.99 -3.49
C ARG A 168 2.04 -1.06 -3.87
N VAL A 169 2.35 -0.71 -5.10
CA VAL A 169 3.70 -0.75 -5.65
C VAL A 169 4.09 0.63 -6.13
N ASN A 170 5.28 1.09 -5.73
CA ASN A 170 5.95 2.23 -6.33
C ASN A 170 7.28 1.75 -6.94
N ALA A 171 7.54 2.13 -8.18
CA ALA A 171 8.77 1.78 -8.89
C ALA A 171 9.40 3.01 -9.53
N VAL A 172 10.73 3.09 -9.45
CA VAL A 172 11.54 4.16 -10.03
C VAL A 172 12.71 3.54 -10.79
N ILE A 173 12.93 3.94 -12.05
CA ILE A 173 14.00 3.42 -12.90
C ILE A 173 14.93 4.54 -13.41
N HIS A 174 16.00 4.15 -14.12
CA HIS A 174 16.86 5.10 -14.82
C HIS A 174 16.05 5.95 -15.82
N PRO A 175 16.33 7.26 -15.98
CA PRO A 175 17.47 8.02 -15.43
C PRO A 175 17.32 8.57 -14.00
N LEU A 176 16.15 8.44 -13.36
CA LEU A 176 15.92 9.01 -12.03
C LEU A 176 16.50 8.17 -10.89
N ALA A 177 16.51 6.84 -11.06
CA ALA A 177 17.09 5.92 -10.08
C ALA A 177 18.61 5.80 -10.27
N ILE A 178 19.35 6.78 -9.74
CA ILE A 178 20.82 6.77 -9.78
C ILE A 178 21.34 5.69 -8.80
N GLY A 179 21.95 4.64 -9.34
CA GLY A 179 22.44 3.49 -8.57
C GLY A 179 21.59 2.22 -8.66
N GLY A 180 20.69 2.15 -9.64
CA GLY A 180 19.89 0.96 -9.97
C GLY A 180 18.39 1.19 -9.75
N PRO A 181 17.50 0.33 -10.28
CA PRO A 181 16.06 0.46 -10.07
C PRO A 181 15.67 0.41 -8.59
N PHE A 182 14.64 1.15 -8.21
CA PHE A 182 14.05 1.12 -6.87
C PHE A 182 12.61 0.60 -6.94
N LEU A 183 12.23 -0.22 -5.95
CA LEU A 183 10.90 -0.81 -5.86
C LEU A 183 10.46 -0.84 -4.39
N THR A 184 9.31 -0.26 -4.10
CA THR A 184 8.66 -0.32 -2.78
C THR A 184 7.30 -0.96 -2.92
N ILE A 185 7.05 -2.00 -2.12
CA ILE A 185 5.77 -2.71 -2.06
C ILE A 185 5.23 -2.60 -0.65
N ARG A 186 4.15 -1.84 -0.49
CA ARG A 186 3.40 -1.76 0.75
C ARG A 186 2.27 -2.77 0.69
N LYS A 187 2.35 -3.79 1.55
CA LYS A 187 1.41 -4.91 1.50
C LYS A 187 0.02 -4.49 1.91
N PHE A 188 -0.97 -5.03 1.20
CA PHE A 188 -2.36 -4.93 1.62
C PHE A 188 -2.58 -5.91 2.78
N SER A 189 -3.03 -5.40 3.93
CA SER A 189 -3.34 -6.25 5.07
C SER A 189 -4.60 -7.06 4.75
N LYS A 190 -4.53 -8.40 4.79
CA LYS A 190 -5.69 -9.26 4.56
C LYS A 190 -6.71 -9.19 5.70
N ASP A 191 -6.21 -9.07 6.93
CA ASP A 191 -7.00 -9.02 8.15
C ASP A 191 -6.98 -7.60 8.71
N PRO A 192 -7.98 -6.76 8.41
CA PRO A 192 -8.06 -5.43 8.99
C PRO A 192 -8.23 -5.54 10.52
N TYR A 193 -7.47 -4.72 11.25
CA TYR A 193 -7.62 -4.61 12.70
C TYR A 193 -9.06 -4.31 13.10
N GLN A 194 -9.49 -4.92 14.20
CA GLN A 194 -10.80 -4.70 14.81
C GLN A 194 -10.67 -3.78 16.04
N ILE A 195 -11.80 -3.37 16.59
CA ILE A 195 -11.81 -2.51 17.79
C ILE A 195 -11.08 -3.14 18.98
N ASP A 196 -11.23 -4.46 19.16
CA ASP A 196 -10.59 -5.18 20.26
C ASP A 196 -9.06 -5.18 20.12
N ASP A 197 -8.53 -5.17 18.90
CA ASP A 197 -7.10 -5.03 18.66
C ASP A 197 -6.61 -3.65 19.09
N LEU A 198 -7.32 -2.58 18.72
CA LEU A 198 -6.96 -1.22 19.13
C LEU A 198 -7.03 -1.06 20.66
N ILE A 199 -7.96 -1.74 21.34
CA ILE A 199 -8.01 -1.78 22.81
C ILE A 199 -6.81 -2.54 23.37
N ARG A 200 -6.49 -3.72 22.82
CA ARG A 200 -5.32 -4.53 23.23
C ARG A 200 -4.00 -3.81 23.03
N PHE A 201 -3.86 -3.03 21.95
CA PHE A 201 -2.68 -2.20 21.69
C PHE A 201 -2.59 -0.98 22.63
N GLY A 202 -3.65 -0.68 23.38
CA GLY A 202 -3.72 0.50 24.23
C GLY A 202 -3.93 1.79 23.43
N THR A 203 -4.34 1.72 22.16
CA THR A 203 -4.66 2.88 21.32
C THR A 203 -5.85 3.66 21.89
N LEU A 204 -6.84 2.95 22.43
CA LEU A 204 -7.96 3.53 23.17
C LEU A 204 -8.46 2.54 24.22
N ASN A 205 -9.18 3.03 25.24
CA ASN A 205 -9.84 2.16 26.21
C ASN A 205 -11.25 1.76 25.74
N ALA A 206 -11.83 0.75 26.40
CA ALA A 206 -13.15 0.22 26.06
C ALA A 206 -14.30 1.24 26.21
N ALA A 207 -14.18 2.23 27.10
CA ALA A 207 -15.20 3.27 27.25
C ALA A 207 -15.18 4.22 26.05
N SER A 208 -13.98 4.66 25.62
CA SER A 208 -13.80 5.46 24.40
C SER A 208 -14.27 4.70 23.16
N ALA A 209 -13.99 3.40 23.07
CA ALA A 209 -14.45 2.56 21.97
C ALA A 209 -15.98 2.52 21.86
N ARG A 210 -16.68 2.27 22.97
CA ARG A 210 -18.16 2.29 23.01
C ARG A 210 -18.73 3.67 22.70
N PHE A 211 -18.08 4.73 23.15
CA PHE A 211 -18.51 6.10 22.87
C PHE A 211 -18.40 6.40 21.36
N LEU A 212 -17.26 6.08 20.74
CA LEU A 212 -17.07 6.25 19.29
C LEU A 212 -18.03 5.37 18.49
N GLN A 213 -18.29 4.14 18.92
CA GLN A 213 -19.31 3.29 18.32
C GLN A 213 -20.70 3.95 18.36
N ALA A 214 -21.09 4.49 19.52
CA ALA A 214 -22.36 5.20 19.65
C ALA A 214 -22.43 6.44 18.74
N MET A 215 -21.31 7.16 18.55
CA MET A 215 -21.24 8.29 17.61
C MET A 215 -21.45 7.85 16.16
N VAL A 216 -20.81 6.75 15.73
CA VAL A 216 -20.96 6.22 14.36
C VAL A 216 -22.39 5.75 14.13
N VAL A 217 -22.95 4.96 15.04
CA VAL A 217 -24.34 4.47 14.96
C VAL A 217 -25.32 5.64 15.00
N GLY A 218 -25.05 6.65 15.82
CA GLY A 218 -25.83 7.88 15.93
C GLY A 218 -25.67 8.87 14.77
N ARG A 219 -24.98 8.49 13.69
CA ARG A 219 -24.77 9.31 12.48
C ARG A 219 -24.05 10.64 12.73
N LEU A 220 -23.12 10.68 13.69
CA LEU A 220 -22.25 11.84 13.85
C LEU A 220 -21.13 11.84 12.82
N ASN A 221 -20.84 13.01 12.28
CA ASN A 221 -19.77 13.27 11.34
C ASN A 221 -18.42 13.32 12.07
N ILE A 222 -17.52 12.37 11.76
CA ILE A 222 -16.26 12.19 12.49
C ILE A 222 -15.06 12.42 11.57
N ILE A 223 -14.13 13.24 12.05
CA ILE A 223 -12.82 13.45 11.41
C ILE A 223 -11.75 12.78 12.26
N VAL A 224 -11.06 11.79 11.69
CA VAL A 224 -9.88 11.17 12.31
C VAL A 224 -8.64 11.97 11.90
N SER A 225 -7.93 12.52 12.88
CA SER A 225 -6.76 13.38 12.65
C SER A 225 -5.49 12.85 13.29
N GLY A 226 -4.34 13.19 12.72
CA GLY A 226 -3.04 12.68 13.17
C GLY A 226 -1.91 12.88 12.16
N GLY A 227 -0.67 12.82 12.65
CA GLY A 227 0.53 12.87 11.81
C GLY A 227 0.67 11.65 10.87
N THR A 228 1.67 11.66 10.00
CA THR A 228 2.02 10.51 9.17
C THR A 228 2.33 9.28 10.03
N GLY A 229 1.82 8.11 9.65
CA GLY A 229 2.09 6.84 10.35
C GLY A 229 1.45 6.71 11.75
N THR A 230 0.51 7.58 12.13
CA THR A 230 -0.17 7.51 13.44
C THR A 230 -1.34 6.51 13.50
N GLY A 231 -1.68 5.85 12.39
CA GLY A 231 -2.80 4.89 12.33
C GLY A 231 -4.17 5.51 11.99
N LYS A 232 -4.19 6.67 11.31
CA LYS A 232 -5.43 7.34 10.86
C LYS A 232 -6.35 6.42 10.06
N THR A 233 -5.85 5.87 8.95
CA THR A 233 -6.64 4.99 8.07
C THR A 233 -7.09 3.73 8.82
N THR A 234 -6.24 3.18 9.68
CA THR A 234 -6.59 2.03 10.54
C THR A 234 -7.75 2.35 11.47
N THR A 235 -7.69 3.49 12.16
CA THR A 235 -8.76 3.94 13.06
C THR A 235 -10.03 4.24 12.27
N LEU A 236 -9.91 4.91 11.11
CA LEU A 236 -11.04 5.16 10.21
C LEU A 236 -11.71 3.85 9.78
N ASN A 237 -10.92 2.83 9.45
CA ASN A 237 -11.43 1.52 9.04
C ASN A 237 -12.23 0.85 10.16
N VAL A 238 -11.70 0.86 11.39
CA VAL A 238 -12.39 0.34 12.57
C VAL A 238 -13.67 1.12 12.85
N LEU A 239 -13.65 2.46 12.80
CA LEU A 239 -14.86 3.26 13.02
C LEU A 239 -15.91 3.01 11.93
N SER A 240 -15.48 2.86 10.67
CA SER A 240 -16.38 2.56 9.55
C SER A 240 -17.02 1.17 9.69
N SER A 241 -16.39 0.24 10.41
CA SER A 241 -16.97 -1.07 10.69
C SER A 241 -18.16 -1.01 11.67
N PHE A 242 -18.33 0.09 12.41
CA PHE A 242 -19.50 0.31 13.26
C PHE A 242 -20.74 0.82 12.53
N ILE A 243 -20.62 1.14 11.23
CA ILE A 243 -21.76 1.53 10.42
C ILE A 243 -22.75 0.34 10.33
N PRO A 244 -24.05 0.54 10.59
CA PRO A 244 -25.07 -0.51 10.47
C PRO A 244 -25.06 -1.20 9.09
N GLY A 245 -25.28 -2.51 9.07
CA GLY A 245 -25.18 -3.32 7.85
C GLY A 245 -26.25 -3.09 6.80
N ASP A 246 -27.34 -2.40 7.14
CA ASP A 246 -28.43 -2.01 6.26
C ASP A 246 -28.19 -0.68 5.53
N GLU A 247 -27.12 0.04 5.86
CA GLU A 247 -26.74 1.30 5.21
C GLU A 247 -25.88 1.07 3.96
N ARG A 248 -26.15 1.84 2.90
CA ARG A 248 -25.34 1.88 1.68
C ARG A 248 -24.14 2.79 1.88
N ILE A 249 -22.95 2.22 1.83
CA ILE A 249 -21.69 2.92 2.12
C ILE A 249 -20.91 3.10 0.83
N ILE A 250 -20.44 4.32 0.58
CA ILE A 250 -19.50 4.59 -0.52
C ILE A 250 -18.18 5.06 0.05
N THR A 251 -17.10 4.32 -0.24
CA THR A 251 -15.74 4.74 0.11
C THR A 251 -15.08 5.44 -1.07
N VAL A 252 -14.30 6.50 -0.79
CA VAL A 252 -13.55 7.26 -1.79
C VAL A 252 -12.11 7.39 -1.33
N GLU A 253 -11.17 6.84 -2.09
CA GLU A 253 -9.77 6.73 -1.67
C GLU A 253 -8.80 6.99 -2.84
N ASP A 254 -7.59 7.48 -2.55
CA ASP A 254 -6.52 7.56 -3.58
C ASP A 254 -6.14 6.16 -4.04
N ALA A 255 -6.11 5.24 -3.08
CA ALA A 255 -5.94 3.83 -3.26
C ALA A 255 -6.76 3.15 -2.16
N LYS A 256 -7.60 2.18 -2.52
CA LYS A 256 -8.32 1.33 -1.58
C LYS A 256 -7.40 0.79 -0.49
N GLU A 257 -7.62 1.25 0.74
CA GLU A 257 -7.04 0.79 1.99
C GLU A 257 -8.16 0.34 2.95
N LEU A 258 -9.36 0.92 2.82
CA LEU A 258 -10.53 0.57 3.63
C LEU A 258 -11.12 -0.79 3.25
N GLN A 259 -11.42 -1.55 4.28
CA GLN A 259 -11.96 -2.91 4.25
C GLN A 259 -13.14 -2.98 5.21
N LEU A 260 -14.31 -2.68 4.67
CA LEU A 260 -15.59 -2.74 5.35
C LEU A 260 -16.22 -4.11 5.13
N HIS A 261 -16.84 -4.66 6.17
CA HIS A 261 -17.44 -6.00 6.16
C HIS A 261 -18.95 -5.97 5.84
N GLN A 262 -19.55 -4.78 5.78
CA GLN A 262 -20.95 -4.60 5.42
C GLN A 262 -21.20 -5.03 3.97
N GLU A 263 -22.41 -5.52 3.68
CA GLU A 263 -22.76 -6.05 2.36
C GLU A 263 -22.83 -4.95 1.30
N HIS A 264 -23.39 -3.78 1.64
CA HIS A 264 -23.70 -2.74 0.68
C HIS A 264 -22.61 -1.66 0.57
N VAL A 265 -21.37 -2.09 0.31
CA VAL A 265 -20.20 -1.21 0.18
C VAL A 265 -19.78 -1.05 -1.28
N LEU A 266 -19.63 0.20 -1.73
CA LEU A 266 -19.09 0.55 -3.04
C LEU A 266 -17.78 1.31 -2.88
N ALA A 267 -16.68 0.74 -3.36
CA ALA A 267 -15.37 1.37 -3.28
C ALA A 267 -15.06 2.14 -4.58
N LEU A 268 -14.73 3.42 -4.45
CA LEU A 268 -14.27 4.29 -5.52
C LEU A 268 -12.81 4.66 -5.30
N GLU A 269 -12.01 4.56 -6.35
CA GLU A 269 -10.60 4.93 -6.34
C GLU A 269 -10.32 6.08 -7.29
N ALA A 270 -9.53 7.06 -6.84
CA ALA A 270 -9.00 8.08 -7.72
C ALA A 270 -8.08 7.47 -8.77
N ARG A 271 -8.01 8.13 -9.93
CA ARG A 271 -7.15 7.70 -11.03
C ARG A 271 -6.22 8.85 -11.42
N PRO A 272 -4.89 8.66 -11.36
CA PRO A 272 -3.97 9.66 -11.91
C PRO A 272 -4.16 9.78 -13.42
N PRO A 273 -3.75 10.90 -14.04
CA PRO A 273 -3.78 11.02 -15.50
C PRO A 273 -2.97 9.92 -16.17
N ASN A 274 -3.31 9.60 -17.41
CA ASN A 274 -2.52 8.74 -18.26
C ASN A 274 -1.26 9.47 -18.76
N ILE A 275 -0.46 8.77 -19.56
CA ILE A 275 0.78 9.26 -20.18
C ILE A 275 0.60 10.59 -20.92
N GLU A 276 -0.56 10.79 -21.56
CA GLU A 276 -0.92 12.00 -22.29
C GLU A 276 -1.49 13.12 -21.40
N GLY A 277 -1.47 12.96 -20.08
CA GLY A 277 -2.08 13.90 -19.14
C GLY A 277 -3.61 13.84 -19.08
N LYS A 278 -4.25 12.84 -19.71
CA LYS A 278 -5.71 12.74 -19.83
C LYS A 278 -6.30 11.71 -18.87
N GLY A 279 -7.61 11.85 -18.63
CA GLY A 279 -8.38 10.83 -17.90
C GLY A 279 -8.09 10.77 -16.40
N GLN A 280 -7.53 11.83 -15.82
CA GLN A 280 -7.48 11.99 -14.38
C GLN A 280 -8.90 11.95 -13.80
N VAL A 281 -9.07 11.26 -12.68
CA VAL A 281 -10.28 11.28 -11.86
C VAL A 281 -9.83 11.56 -10.43
N THR A 282 -10.16 12.73 -9.91
CA THR A 282 -9.72 13.15 -8.57
C THR A 282 -10.67 12.64 -7.49
N ILE A 283 -10.23 12.64 -6.23
CA ILE A 283 -11.10 12.38 -5.06
C ILE A 283 -12.31 13.32 -5.10
N ARG A 284 -12.10 14.58 -5.46
CA ARG A 284 -13.17 15.57 -5.58
C ARG A 284 -14.23 15.17 -6.60
N ASP A 285 -13.82 14.68 -7.78
CA ASP A 285 -14.75 14.21 -8.81
C ASP A 285 -15.60 13.03 -8.30
N LEU A 286 -14.96 12.12 -7.57
CA LEU A 286 -15.62 10.96 -6.97
C LEU A 286 -16.60 11.37 -5.87
N VAL A 287 -16.20 12.24 -4.93
CA VAL A 287 -17.08 12.75 -3.86
C VAL A 287 -18.32 13.39 -4.47
N LYS A 288 -18.18 14.27 -5.46
CA LYS A 288 -19.34 14.87 -6.17
C LYS A 288 -20.22 13.81 -6.84
N ASN A 289 -19.62 12.78 -7.42
CA ASN A 289 -20.37 11.69 -8.03
C ASN A 289 -21.13 10.85 -6.98
N THR A 290 -20.57 10.64 -5.79
CA THR A 290 -21.22 9.88 -4.72
C THR A 290 -22.58 10.44 -4.35
N LEU A 291 -22.77 11.76 -4.39
CA LEU A 291 -24.05 12.43 -4.09
C LEU A 291 -25.20 11.99 -5.03
N ARG A 292 -24.89 11.39 -6.18
CA ARG A 292 -25.87 10.85 -7.15
C ARG A 292 -26.06 9.34 -7.05
N MET A 293 -25.28 8.68 -6.19
CA MET A 293 -25.28 7.23 -6.02
C MET A 293 -26.17 6.77 -4.86
N ARG A 294 -26.95 7.70 -4.28
CA ARG A 294 -27.82 7.49 -3.11
C ARG A 294 -27.09 6.80 -1.94
N PRO A 295 -25.97 7.34 -1.44
CA PRO A 295 -25.32 6.78 -0.26
C PRO A 295 -26.12 7.12 1.00
N ASP A 296 -26.13 6.20 1.96
CA ASP A 296 -26.46 6.52 3.35
C ASP A 296 -25.22 7.07 4.08
N ARG A 297 -24.03 6.58 3.71
CA ARG A 297 -22.73 7.01 4.27
C ARG A 297 -21.70 7.26 3.19
N ILE A 298 -20.91 8.32 3.38
CA ILE A 298 -19.72 8.60 2.57
C ILE A 298 -18.50 8.52 3.48
N VAL A 299 -17.53 7.70 3.10
CA VAL A 299 -16.25 7.58 3.80
C VAL A 299 -15.13 8.00 2.86
N VAL A 300 -14.47 9.11 3.16
CA VAL A 300 -13.33 9.60 2.38
C VAL A 300 -12.05 9.17 3.09
N GLY A 301 -11.18 8.39 2.43
CA GLY A 301 -9.97 7.86 3.04
C GLY A 301 -9.08 8.96 3.64
N GLU A 302 -8.85 10.05 2.90
CA GLU A 302 -8.16 11.23 3.38
C GLU A 302 -8.52 12.47 2.56
N CYS A 303 -8.82 13.59 3.23
CA CYS A 303 -8.93 14.89 2.60
C CYS A 303 -7.56 15.61 2.57
N ARG A 304 -7.10 15.96 1.37
CA ARG A 304 -5.81 16.59 1.05
C ARG A 304 -5.95 17.88 0.22
N ALA A 305 -7.09 18.12 -0.42
CA ALA A 305 -7.34 19.27 -1.28
C ALA A 305 -8.82 19.69 -1.26
N GLY A 306 -9.30 20.28 -2.36
CA GLY A 306 -10.62 20.92 -2.49
C GLY A 306 -11.83 20.01 -2.28
N GLU A 307 -11.67 18.69 -2.30
CA GLU A 307 -12.71 17.73 -1.90
C GLU A 307 -13.21 17.95 -0.48
N ALA A 308 -12.43 18.61 0.39
CA ALA A 308 -12.85 18.95 1.74
C ALA A 308 -14.15 19.78 1.73
N LEU A 309 -14.32 20.69 0.77
CA LEU A 309 -15.56 21.46 0.64
C LEU A 309 -16.74 20.57 0.26
N ASP A 310 -16.56 19.72 -0.76
CA ASP A 310 -17.63 18.83 -1.24
C ASP A 310 -18.03 17.82 -0.15
N MET A 311 -17.08 17.39 0.68
CA MET A 311 -17.33 16.54 1.83
C MET A 311 -18.12 17.29 2.93
N LEU A 312 -17.73 18.51 3.28
CA LEU A 312 -18.51 19.35 4.22
C LEU A 312 -19.93 19.64 3.70
N GLN A 313 -20.10 19.80 2.39
CA GLN A 313 -21.41 19.93 1.79
C GLN A 313 -22.22 18.64 1.92
N ALA A 314 -21.63 17.47 1.65
CA ALA A 314 -22.30 16.19 1.85
C ALA A 314 -22.78 16.02 3.30
N MET A 315 -21.92 16.30 4.27
CA MET A 315 -22.22 16.27 5.72
C MET A 315 -23.37 17.20 6.11
N ASN A 316 -23.52 18.34 5.45
CA ASN A 316 -24.62 19.28 5.71
C ASN A 316 -25.89 18.97 4.89
N THR A 317 -25.84 18.06 3.91
CA THR A 317 -26.91 17.84 2.93
C THR A 317 -27.41 16.39 2.90
N GLY A 318 -27.75 15.87 4.08
CA GLY A 318 -28.47 14.59 4.21
C GLY A 318 -27.60 13.34 4.05
N HIS A 319 -26.27 13.49 4.10
CA HIS A 319 -25.32 12.38 4.18
C HIS A 319 -24.60 12.41 5.53
N ASP A 320 -25.40 12.49 6.59
CA ASP A 320 -24.93 12.55 7.97
C ASP A 320 -24.16 11.28 8.33
N GLY A 321 -23.27 11.41 9.31
CA GLY A 321 -22.46 10.28 9.75
C GLY A 321 -21.32 9.93 8.81
N SER A 322 -20.93 10.87 7.94
CA SER A 322 -19.79 10.73 7.07
C SER A 322 -18.48 10.71 7.87
N LEU A 323 -17.49 9.97 7.36
CA LEU A 323 -16.22 9.76 8.03
C LEU A 323 -15.07 10.16 7.10
N THR A 324 -14.05 10.83 7.63
CA THR A 324 -12.85 11.12 6.86
C THR A 324 -11.60 11.18 7.72
N THR A 325 -10.42 11.16 7.08
CA THR A 325 -9.17 11.50 7.76
C THR A 325 -8.55 12.80 7.26
N VAL A 326 -7.84 13.48 8.16
CA VAL A 326 -7.09 14.71 7.84
C VAL A 326 -5.73 14.64 8.52
N HIS A 327 -4.67 14.97 7.80
CA HIS A 327 -3.36 15.10 8.44
C HIS A 327 -3.26 16.41 9.24
N ALA A 328 -3.19 16.31 10.57
CA ALA A 328 -2.87 17.43 11.46
C ALA A 328 -2.23 16.98 12.77
N ASN A 329 -1.58 17.91 13.47
CA ASN A 329 -0.85 17.64 14.71
C ASN A 329 -1.70 17.88 15.97
N SER A 330 -2.88 18.49 15.83
CA SER A 330 -3.82 18.75 16.92
C SER A 330 -5.25 18.94 16.39
N PRO A 331 -6.27 18.86 17.28
CA PRO A 331 -7.65 19.14 16.87
C PRO A 331 -7.83 20.55 16.31
N ARG A 332 -7.14 21.55 16.89
CA ARG A 332 -7.19 22.94 16.40
C ARG A 332 -6.53 23.08 15.04
N ASP A 333 -5.39 22.42 14.82
CA ASP A 333 -4.72 22.40 13.53
C ASP A 333 -5.58 21.69 12.47
N THR A 334 -6.38 20.70 12.87
CA THR A 334 -7.33 20.01 11.97
C THR A 334 -8.33 20.99 11.39
N LEU A 335 -8.90 21.88 12.22
CA LEU A 335 -9.83 22.91 11.75
C LEU A 335 -9.14 23.93 10.83
N ALA A 336 -7.96 24.44 11.22
CA ALA A 336 -7.20 25.36 10.37
C ALA A 336 -6.78 24.74 9.02
N ARG A 337 -6.42 23.45 9.05
CA ARG A 337 -6.11 22.67 7.85
C ARG A 337 -7.34 22.55 6.95
N LEU A 338 -8.49 22.16 7.48
CA LEU A 338 -9.74 22.05 6.71
C LEU A 338 -10.13 23.38 6.05
N GLU A 339 -10.01 24.51 6.76
CA GLU A 339 -10.24 25.84 6.18
C GLU A 339 -9.34 26.07 4.96
N THR A 340 -8.06 25.73 5.07
CA THR A 340 -7.11 25.84 3.95
C THR A 340 -7.48 24.91 2.79
N LEU A 341 -7.87 23.66 3.07
CA LEU A 341 -8.28 22.70 2.05
C LEU A 341 -9.54 23.16 1.29
N VAL A 342 -10.50 23.76 2.00
CA VAL A 342 -11.71 24.32 1.38
C VAL A 342 -11.36 25.46 0.42
N LEU A 343 -10.40 26.32 0.77
CA LEU A 343 -9.95 27.40 -0.12
C LEU A 343 -9.31 26.88 -1.42
N MET A 344 -8.72 25.68 -1.40
CA MET A 344 -8.18 25.01 -2.59
C MET A 344 -9.27 24.50 -3.55
N ALA A 345 -10.55 24.54 -3.15
CA ALA A 345 -11.67 24.17 -4.00
C ALA A 345 -11.91 25.15 -5.16
N GLY A 346 -11.25 26.32 -5.15
CA GLY A 346 -11.33 27.31 -6.22
C GLY A 346 -12.55 28.23 -6.17
N PHE A 347 -13.26 28.26 -5.04
CA PHE A 347 -14.35 29.20 -4.80
C PHE A 347 -13.86 30.34 -3.90
N ASP A 348 -14.28 31.56 -4.21
CA ASP A 348 -14.03 32.72 -3.36
C ASP A 348 -15.10 32.80 -2.25
N LEU A 349 -14.96 31.93 -1.26
CA LEU A 349 -15.85 31.88 -0.10
C LEU A 349 -15.25 32.71 1.05
N PRO A 350 -16.03 33.62 1.67
CA PRO A 350 -15.60 34.28 2.89
C PRO A 350 -15.25 33.25 3.98
N VAL A 351 -14.11 33.42 4.65
CA VAL A 351 -13.64 32.52 5.73
C VAL A 351 -14.72 32.27 6.79
N ARG A 352 -15.52 33.29 7.11
CA ARG A 352 -16.65 33.15 8.03
C ARG A 352 -17.67 32.09 7.56
N ALA A 353 -18.03 32.09 6.29
CA ALA A 353 -18.98 31.13 5.73
C ALA A 353 -18.40 29.70 5.75
N ILE A 354 -17.10 29.56 5.49
CA ILE A 354 -16.40 28.26 5.61
C ILE A 354 -16.48 27.74 7.04
N ARG A 355 -16.17 28.58 8.04
CA ARG A 355 -16.23 28.22 9.45
C ARG A 355 -17.64 27.85 9.92
N GLU A 356 -18.65 28.57 9.44
CA GLU A 356 -20.06 28.26 9.72
C GLU A 356 -20.45 26.88 9.14
N GLN A 357 -20.05 26.57 7.90
CA GLN A 357 -20.26 25.23 7.32
C GLN A 357 -19.53 24.13 8.09
N MET A 358 -18.28 24.38 8.51
CA MET A 358 -17.50 23.44 9.30
C MET A 358 -18.12 23.17 10.67
N ALA A 359 -18.56 24.23 11.37
CA ALA A 359 -19.20 24.11 12.69
C ALA A 359 -20.54 23.37 12.63
N SER A 360 -21.27 23.48 11.51
CA SER A 360 -22.51 22.74 11.26
C SER A 360 -22.25 21.28 10.87
N ALA A 361 -21.18 21.01 10.13
CA ALA A 361 -20.91 19.69 9.59
C ALA A 361 -20.16 18.76 10.56
N ILE A 362 -19.24 19.27 11.38
CA ILE A 362 -18.28 18.43 12.11
C ILE A 362 -18.74 18.23 13.56
N ASP A 363 -19.10 17.01 13.90
CA ASP A 363 -19.52 16.66 15.26
C ASP A 363 -18.35 16.26 16.16
N CYS A 364 -17.37 15.54 15.62
CA CYS A 364 -16.24 15.03 16.40
C CYS A 364 -14.91 15.04 15.63
N VAL A 365 -13.85 15.44 16.32
CA VAL A 365 -12.47 15.24 15.87
C VAL A 365 -11.78 14.23 16.78
N VAL A 366 -11.43 13.07 16.23
CA VAL A 366 -10.65 12.03 16.92
C VAL A 366 -9.18 12.25 16.60
N GLN A 367 -8.44 12.85 17.53
CA GLN A 367 -7.01 13.09 17.36
C GLN A 367 -6.17 11.91 17.84
N LEU A 368 -5.37 11.35 16.93
CA LEU A 368 -4.34 10.38 17.22
C LEU A 368 -3.01 11.09 17.52
N THR A 369 -2.34 10.65 18.58
CA THR A 369 -1.01 11.11 19.00
C THR A 369 -0.12 9.90 19.25
N ARG A 370 1.16 10.01 18.93
CA ARG A 370 2.16 8.95 19.15
C ARG A 370 3.11 9.32 20.27
#